data_AF-A0A6J4JBZ9-F1
#
_entry.id   AF-A0A6J4JBZ9-F1
#
_cell.length_a   1.000
_cell.length_b   1.000
_cell.length_c   1.000
_cell.angle_alpha   90.00
_cell.angle_beta   90.00
_cell.angle_gamma   90.00
#
_symmetry.space_group_name_H-M   'P 1'
#
loop_
_entity.id
_entity.type
_entity.pdbx_description
1 polymer ?
#
loop_
_entity_poly.entity_id
_entity_poly.type
_entity_poly.pdbx_seq_one_letter_code
_entity_poly.pdbx_strand_id
1 'polypeptide(L)'
;MSTMAAPASSLSYTSQVFAPVDRDHQVERVGGGFETEVYRTDDHRYVIKLKTHGDHDLQTALTRTRSMRSIAEAFARCLGPKHSIVSDYVLSEDDNGEVYILAVQPFIRQATPLEQVNYGALGVEARNRVAEQLHKILRRSLAFYRETGYMPDLYGLSSSSREDRARQSTLWMLPWHLWTFFARRNILRSCNLLLTAAPEHRVILVDYDLVPWPSLLRRIYFAIRALMCWRDHLLVVRMHRHGRTSGQ
;
A
#
# COMPACT_ATOMS: atom_id res chain seq x y z
N MET A 1 31.57 26.98 -8.74
CA MET A 1 30.33 27.54 -8.17
C MET A 1 29.23 26.52 -8.36
N SER A 2 29.05 25.63 -7.38
CA SER A 2 27.98 24.64 -7.39
C SER A 2 26.76 25.24 -6.72
N THR A 3 25.69 25.41 -7.49
CA THR A 3 24.35 25.70 -7.00
C THR A 3 23.86 24.46 -6.23
N MET A 4 23.88 24.55 -4.90
CA MET A 4 23.14 23.63 -4.04
C MET A 4 21.65 23.85 -4.31
N ALA A 5 20.97 22.82 -4.82
CA ALA A 5 19.53 22.79 -4.88
C ALA A 5 18.98 22.83 -3.44
N ALA A 6 18.11 23.80 -3.17
CA ALA A 6 17.40 23.90 -1.90
C ALA A 6 16.55 22.65 -1.66
N PRO A 7 16.43 22.16 -0.41
CA PRO A 7 15.51 21.08 -0.09
C PRO A 7 14.07 21.51 -0.41
N ALA A 8 13.31 20.62 -1.04
CA ALA A 8 11.90 20.83 -1.29
C ALA A 8 11.20 21.16 0.04
N SER A 9 10.60 22.36 0.11
CA SER A 9 9.84 22.81 1.27
C SER A 9 8.71 21.82 1.57
N SER A 10 8.75 21.19 2.74
CA SER A 10 7.64 20.41 3.28
C SER A 10 6.43 21.34 3.45
N LEU A 11 5.46 21.21 2.54
CA LEU A 11 4.18 21.93 2.64
C LEU A 11 3.42 21.39 3.85
N SER A 12 3.47 22.12 4.96
CA SER A 12 2.57 21.93 6.10
C SER A 12 1.14 22.18 5.62
N TYR A 13 0.26 21.19 5.78
CA TYR A 13 -1.13 21.29 5.37
C TYR A 13 -2.02 21.34 6.61
N THR A 14 -2.78 22.42 6.75
CA THR A 14 -3.73 22.64 7.85
C THR A 14 -5.14 22.49 7.32
N SER A 15 -5.91 21.56 7.89
CA SER A 15 -7.33 21.37 7.59
C SER A 15 -8.03 20.77 8.81
N GLN A 16 -9.28 21.21 9.06
CA GLN A 16 -10.12 20.69 10.14
C GLN A 16 -10.33 19.18 10.05
N VAL A 17 -10.20 18.61 8.84
CA VAL A 17 -10.31 17.16 8.62
C VAL A 17 -9.30 16.34 9.43
N PHE A 18 -8.19 16.93 9.89
CA PHE A 18 -7.17 16.23 10.69
C PHE A 18 -7.32 16.42 12.20
N ALA A 19 -8.23 17.28 12.66
CA ALA A 19 -8.42 17.61 14.07
C ALA A 19 -8.58 16.38 15.01
N PRO A 20 -9.24 15.28 14.59
CA PRO A 20 -9.36 14.10 15.44
C PRO A 20 -8.05 13.31 15.66
N VAL A 21 -7.06 13.49 14.79
CA VAL A 21 -5.81 12.70 14.76
C VAL A 21 -4.62 13.52 15.24
N ASP A 22 -4.59 14.82 14.90
CA ASP A 22 -3.57 15.76 15.32
C ASP A 22 -4.24 17.07 15.73
N ARG A 23 -4.04 17.47 16.99
CA ARG A 23 -4.67 18.64 17.60
C ARG A 23 -4.10 19.96 17.11
N ASP A 24 -2.85 19.95 16.63
CA ASP A 24 -2.20 21.15 16.13
C ASP A 24 -2.43 21.32 14.61
N HIS A 25 -3.11 20.34 13.99
CA HIS A 25 -3.50 20.31 12.58
C HIS A 25 -2.28 20.44 11.64
N GLN A 26 -1.10 19.98 12.06
CA GLN A 26 0.14 20.07 11.30
C GLN A 26 0.52 18.70 10.76
N VAL A 27 0.03 18.42 9.55
CA VAL A 27 0.41 17.21 8.84
C VAL A 27 1.25 17.54 7.61
N GLU A 28 2.26 16.72 7.36
CA GLU A 28 3.09 16.82 6.18
C GLU A 28 2.56 15.87 5.11
N ARG A 29 2.31 16.39 3.91
CA ARG A 29 1.94 15.55 2.76
C ARG A 29 3.14 14.73 2.29
N VAL A 30 3.07 13.41 2.41
CA VAL A 30 4.13 12.47 2.00
C VAL A 30 3.88 11.82 0.64
N GLY A 31 2.63 11.86 0.16
CA GLY A 31 2.26 11.30 -1.13
C GLY A 31 0.76 11.32 -1.36
N GLY A 32 0.31 10.70 -2.43
CA GLY A 32 -1.11 10.59 -2.75
C GLY A 32 -1.35 9.84 -4.05
N GLY A 33 -2.53 9.22 -4.14
CA GLY A 33 -3.09 8.41 -5.21
C GLY A 33 -4.37 9.01 -5.81
N PHE A 34 -5.17 8.21 -6.53
CA PHE A 34 -6.43 8.66 -7.14
C PHE A 34 -7.49 8.97 -6.08
N GLU A 35 -7.64 8.06 -5.12
CA GLU A 35 -8.69 8.11 -4.11
C GLU A 35 -8.15 8.40 -2.71
N THR A 36 -6.86 8.71 -2.58
CA THR A 36 -6.21 8.77 -1.27
C THR A 36 -5.04 9.73 -1.27
N GLU A 37 -5.10 10.75 -0.44
CA GLU A 37 -3.92 11.55 -0.10
C GLU A 37 -3.27 10.97 1.16
N VAL A 38 -1.95 10.99 1.23
CA VAL A 38 -1.18 10.40 2.32
C VAL A 38 -0.39 11.48 3.02
N TYR A 39 -0.65 11.60 4.31
CA TYR A 39 -0.04 12.56 5.21
C TYR A 39 0.69 11.84 6.34
N ARG A 40 1.59 12.55 7.00
CA ARG A 40 2.33 12.09 8.17
C ARG A 40 2.22 13.14 9.26
N THR A 41 2.01 12.70 10.50
CA THR A 41 2.05 13.60 11.66
C THR A 41 3.47 14.13 11.88
N ASP A 42 3.58 15.36 12.34
CA ASP A 42 4.85 16.04 12.62
C ASP A 42 5.72 15.30 13.66
N ASP A 43 5.09 14.65 14.65
CA ASP A 43 5.74 13.79 15.65
C ASP A 43 6.23 12.44 15.09
N HIS A 44 5.96 12.18 13.81
CA HIS A 44 6.28 10.96 13.09
C HIS A 44 5.79 9.68 13.81
N ARG A 45 4.60 9.73 14.41
CA ARG A 45 3.94 8.55 14.98
C ARG A 45 2.97 7.89 14.01
N TYR A 46 2.30 8.67 13.15
CA TYR A 46 1.23 8.16 12.31
C TYR A 46 1.37 8.57 10.84
N VAL A 47 0.84 7.72 9.98
CA VAL A 47 0.48 8.02 8.60
C VAL A 47 -1.03 8.07 8.51
N ILE A 48 -1.53 9.11 7.84
CA ILE A 48 -2.96 9.35 7.64
C ILE A 48 -3.25 9.26 6.15
N LYS A 49 -4.09 8.31 5.77
CA LYS A 49 -4.61 8.16 4.40
C LYS A 49 -6.00 8.81 4.35
N LEU A 50 -6.08 10.01 3.79
CA LEU A 50 -7.33 10.75 3.57
C LEU A 50 -8.01 10.24 2.29
N LYS A 51 -9.22 9.70 2.38
CA LYS A 51 -9.97 9.24 1.19
C LYS A 51 -10.61 10.42 0.48
N THR A 52 -10.21 10.68 -0.77
CA THR A 52 -10.41 11.97 -1.47
C THR A 52 -11.82 12.23 -2.01
N HIS A 53 -12.76 11.31 -1.80
CA HIS A 53 -14.16 11.52 -2.13
C HIS A 53 -14.91 11.58 -0.81
N GLY A 54 -15.12 12.80 -0.32
CA GLY A 54 -16.02 13.05 0.81
C GLY A 54 -17.38 12.44 0.50
N ASP A 55 -17.96 11.77 1.48
CA ASP A 55 -19.33 11.30 1.39
C ASP A 55 -20.21 12.45 1.92
N HIS A 56 -21.22 12.85 1.16
CA HIS A 56 -22.14 13.94 1.55
C HIS A 56 -23.01 13.59 2.77
N ASP A 57 -23.05 12.31 3.17
CA ASP A 57 -23.84 11.86 4.31
C ASP A 57 -23.07 10.89 5.22
N LEU A 58 -23.26 11.06 6.52
CA LEU A 58 -22.59 10.30 7.57
C LEU A 58 -22.90 8.78 7.50
N GLN A 59 -24.10 8.38 7.07
CA GLN A 59 -24.48 6.95 7.05
C GLN A 59 -23.77 6.18 5.95
N THR A 60 -23.62 6.80 4.78
CA THR A 60 -22.81 6.30 3.67
C THR A 60 -21.35 6.20 4.10
N ALA A 61 -20.81 7.25 4.71
CA ALA A 61 -19.44 7.26 5.25
C ALA A 61 -19.20 6.14 6.28
N LEU A 62 -20.15 5.94 7.21
CA LEU A 62 -20.10 4.88 8.21
C LEU A 62 -20.14 3.48 7.57
N THR A 63 -21.02 3.26 6.61
CA THR A 63 -21.17 1.97 5.92
C THR A 63 -19.90 1.62 5.13
N ARG A 64 -19.36 2.61 4.42
CA ARG A 64 -18.10 2.49 3.68
C ARG A 64 -16.93 2.22 4.61
N THR A 65 -16.82 2.97 5.70
CA THR A 65 -15.77 2.81 6.72
C THR A 65 -15.79 1.43 7.35
N ARG A 66 -16.98 0.93 7.73
CA ARG A 66 -17.14 -0.43 8.28
C ARG A 66 -16.70 -1.50 7.28
N SER A 67 -17.03 -1.33 6.01
CA SER A 67 -16.62 -2.24 4.95
C SER A 67 -15.10 -2.24 4.78
N MET A 68 -14.48 -1.06 4.69
CA MET A 68 -13.03 -0.89 4.58
C MET A 68 -12.30 -1.52 5.77
N ARG A 69 -12.76 -1.25 6.99
CA ARG A 69 -12.21 -1.84 8.21
C ARG A 69 -12.29 -3.36 8.20
N SER A 70 -13.46 -3.93 7.87
CA SER A 70 -13.65 -5.39 7.81
C SER A 70 -12.67 -6.06 6.83
N ILE A 71 -12.47 -5.44 5.66
CA ILE A 71 -11.53 -5.94 4.66
C ILE A 71 -10.08 -5.83 5.14
N ALA A 72 -9.69 -4.68 5.70
CA ALA A 72 -8.36 -4.48 6.24
C ALA A 72 -8.04 -5.47 7.37
N GLU A 73 -8.99 -5.72 8.28
CA GLU A 73 -8.87 -6.73 9.32
C GLU A 73 -8.77 -8.16 8.75
N ALA A 74 -9.51 -8.48 7.68
CA ALA A 74 -9.40 -9.76 7.01
C ALA A 74 -8.02 -9.95 6.36
N PHE A 75 -7.50 -8.95 5.65
CA PHE A 75 -6.16 -8.97 5.07
C PHE A 75 -5.07 -9.03 6.15
N ALA A 76 -5.19 -8.26 7.23
CA ALA A 76 -4.24 -8.28 8.33
C ALA A 76 -4.21 -9.65 9.03
N ARG A 77 -5.37 -10.29 9.24
CA ARG A 77 -5.45 -11.66 9.78
C ARG A 77 -4.84 -12.69 8.83
N CYS A 78 -5.14 -12.60 7.54
CA CYS A 78 -4.56 -13.47 6.51
C CYS A 78 -3.02 -13.43 6.54
N LEU A 79 -2.44 -12.23 6.54
CA LEU A 79 -0.99 -12.04 6.49
C LEU A 79 -0.32 -12.31 7.84
N GLY A 80 -1.04 -12.06 8.93
CA GLY A 80 -0.60 -12.17 10.32
C GLY A 80 0.23 -10.98 10.80
N PRO A 81 0.38 -10.82 12.13
CA PRO A 81 0.87 -9.59 12.77
C PRO A 81 2.32 -9.22 12.45
N LYS A 82 3.10 -10.15 11.88
CA LYS A 82 4.47 -9.88 11.42
C LYS A 82 4.52 -9.14 10.08
N HIS A 83 3.47 -9.24 9.27
CA HIS A 83 3.43 -8.77 7.88
C HIS A 83 2.30 -7.77 7.59
N SER A 84 1.63 -7.32 8.64
CA SER A 84 0.57 -6.33 8.59
C SER A 84 0.80 -5.26 9.66
N ILE A 85 0.11 -4.14 9.48
CA ILE A 85 0.02 -3.02 10.41
C ILE A 85 -1.46 -2.79 10.72
N VAL A 86 -1.72 -2.34 11.95
CA VAL A 86 -3.09 -1.97 12.34
C VAL A 86 -3.49 -0.72 11.56
N SER A 87 -4.76 -0.67 11.17
CA SER A 87 -5.38 0.50 10.56
C SER A 87 -6.61 0.87 11.35
N ASP A 88 -6.57 2.03 11.98
CA ASP A 88 -7.73 2.64 12.61
C ASP A 88 -8.45 3.50 11.57
N TYR A 89 -9.77 3.61 11.70
CA TYR A 89 -10.58 4.40 10.77
C TYR A 89 -11.35 5.46 11.54
N VAL A 90 -11.19 6.71 11.13
CA VAL A 90 -11.85 7.87 11.73
C VAL A 90 -12.69 8.55 10.66
N LEU A 91 -13.90 8.94 11.03
CA LEU A 91 -14.71 9.85 10.24
C LEU A 91 -14.47 11.26 10.75
N SER A 92 -14.17 12.19 9.85
CA SER A 92 -13.99 13.60 10.18
C SER A 92 -14.74 14.47 9.19
N GLU A 93 -15.28 15.58 9.68
CA GLU A 93 -15.89 16.61 8.86
C GLU A 93 -14.84 17.68 8.50
N ASP A 94 -14.95 18.29 7.33
CA ASP A 94 -14.20 19.49 6.97
C ASP A 94 -14.99 20.78 7.28
N ASP A 95 -14.40 21.94 7.00
CA ASP A 95 -15.02 23.24 7.25
C ASP A 95 -16.32 23.47 6.43
N ASN A 96 -16.59 22.65 5.41
CA ASN A 96 -17.78 22.73 4.56
C ASN A 96 -18.87 21.72 4.94
N GLY A 97 -18.66 20.90 5.98
CA GLY A 97 -19.61 19.86 6.37
C GLY A 97 -19.45 18.54 5.61
N GLU A 98 -18.42 18.39 4.78
CA GLU A 98 -18.18 17.15 4.03
C GLU A 98 -17.50 16.11 4.92
N VAL A 99 -17.98 14.86 4.87
CA VAL A 99 -17.47 13.78 5.73
C VAL A 99 -16.40 12.98 4.99
N TYR A 100 -15.21 12.90 5.58
CA TYR A 100 -14.08 12.15 5.07
C TYR A 100 -13.75 10.94 5.92
N ILE A 101 -13.23 9.91 5.26
CA ILE A 101 -12.67 8.71 5.90
C ILE A 101 -11.16 8.88 5.99
N LEU A 102 -10.62 8.82 7.21
CA LEU A 102 -9.21 8.78 7.51
C LEU A 102 -8.83 7.35 7.90
N ALA A 103 -7.91 6.73 7.16
CA ALA A 103 -7.25 5.52 7.65
C ALA A 103 -5.93 5.92 8.33
N VAL A 104 -5.84 5.69 9.63
CA VAL A 104 -4.71 6.04 10.48
C VAL A 104 -3.89 4.78 10.75
N GLN A 105 -2.60 4.85 10.44
CA GLN A 105 -1.67 3.72 10.57
C GLN A 105 -0.42 4.17 11.32
N PRO A 106 0.24 3.27 12.08
CA PRO A 106 1.55 3.58 12.64
C PRO A 106 2.55 3.94 11.55
N PHE A 107 3.30 5.03 11.73
CA PHE A 107 4.41 5.37 10.83
C PHE A 107 5.60 4.45 11.11
N ILE A 108 5.98 3.67 10.10
CA ILE A 108 7.09 2.74 10.22
C ILE A 108 8.38 3.46 9.82
N ARG A 109 9.09 3.94 10.85
CA ARG A 109 10.36 4.65 10.68
C ARG A 109 11.37 3.77 9.95
N GLN A 110 12.13 4.38 9.04
CA GLN A 110 13.22 3.72 8.31
C GLN A 110 12.80 2.47 7.53
N ALA A 111 11.53 2.39 7.09
CA ALA A 111 11.09 1.36 6.17
C ALA A 111 11.25 1.82 4.72
N THR A 112 11.68 0.90 3.85
CA THR A 112 11.92 1.16 2.43
C THR A 112 10.97 0.33 1.57
N PRO A 113 10.24 0.92 0.60
CA PRO A 113 9.46 0.14 -0.35
C PRO A 113 10.33 -0.89 -1.07
N LEU A 114 9.82 -2.11 -1.28
CA LEU A 114 10.59 -3.19 -1.91
C LEU A 114 11.15 -2.80 -3.28
N GLU A 115 10.43 -1.97 -4.05
CA GLU A 115 10.92 -1.45 -5.33
C GLU A 115 12.24 -0.66 -5.25
N GLN A 116 12.51 -0.04 -4.10
CA GLN A 116 13.68 0.77 -3.82
C GLN A 116 14.79 0.01 -3.09
N VAL A 117 14.54 -1.24 -2.68
CA VAL A 117 15.54 -2.04 -1.96
C VAL A 117 16.66 -2.48 -2.91
N ASN A 118 17.90 -2.18 -2.53
CA ASN A 118 19.08 -2.76 -3.16
C ASN A 118 19.38 -4.15 -2.57
N TYR A 119 18.76 -5.18 -3.14
CA TYR A 119 18.96 -6.57 -2.69
C TYR A 119 20.41 -7.05 -2.82
N GLY A 120 21.22 -6.45 -3.71
CA GLY A 120 22.64 -6.76 -3.84
C GLY A 120 23.46 -6.34 -2.62
N ALA A 121 23.08 -5.22 -1.99
CA ALA A 121 23.70 -4.70 -0.78
C ALA A 121 23.28 -5.44 0.50
N LEU A 122 22.21 -6.24 0.47
CA LEU A 122 21.79 -7.04 1.60
C LEU A 122 22.74 -8.23 1.80
N GLY A 123 23.18 -8.46 3.05
CA GLY A 123 23.87 -9.70 3.42
C GLY A 123 23.03 -10.94 3.11
N VAL A 124 23.68 -12.09 2.94
CA VAL A 124 23.02 -13.36 2.55
C VAL A 124 21.88 -13.71 3.51
N GLU A 125 22.08 -13.58 4.82
CA GLU A 125 21.05 -13.88 5.80
C GLU A 125 19.84 -12.95 5.72
N ALA A 126 20.05 -11.64 5.55
CA ALA A 126 18.97 -10.68 5.42
C ALA A 126 18.15 -10.96 4.16
N ARG A 127 18.84 -11.30 3.06
CA ARG A 127 18.21 -11.70 1.80
C ARG A 127 17.36 -12.96 1.95
N ASN A 128 17.86 -13.97 2.66
CA ASN A 128 17.12 -15.20 2.94
C ASN A 128 15.90 -14.92 3.83
N ARG A 129 16.04 -14.10 4.88
CA ARG A 129 14.93 -13.67 5.73
C ARG A 129 13.84 -12.95 4.92
N VAL A 130 14.22 -12.07 4.00
CA VAL A 130 13.25 -11.40 3.11
C VAL A 130 12.54 -12.42 2.22
N ALA A 131 13.28 -13.35 1.60
CA ALA A 131 12.71 -14.39 0.75
C ALA A 131 11.71 -15.29 1.51
N GLU A 132 12.04 -15.74 2.72
CA GLU A 132 11.16 -16.54 3.57
C GLU A 132 9.85 -15.80 3.91
N GLN A 133 9.95 -14.51 4.26
CA GLN A 133 8.79 -13.69 4.56
C GLN A 133 7.90 -13.48 3.33
N LEU A 134 8.50 -13.21 2.17
CA LEU A 134 7.77 -13.09 0.90
C LEU A 134 7.07 -14.39 0.52
N HIS A 135 7.75 -15.52 0.65
CA HIS A 135 7.15 -16.84 0.42
C HIS A 135 5.94 -17.07 1.32
N LYS A 136 6.05 -16.71 2.61
CA LYS A 136 4.96 -16.81 3.57
C LYS A 136 3.78 -15.90 3.23
N ILE A 137 4.05 -14.65 2.85
CA ILE A 137 3.05 -13.67 2.40
C ILE A 137 2.30 -14.21 1.18
N LEU A 138 3.03 -14.63 0.14
CA LEU A 138 2.44 -15.16 -1.10
C LEU A 138 1.55 -16.38 -0.83
N ARG A 139 2.04 -17.35 -0.03
CA ARG A 139 1.29 -18.55 0.32
C ARG A 139 0.01 -18.23 1.08
N ARG A 140 0.06 -17.31 2.05
CA ARG A 140 -1.10 -16.89 2.83
C ARG A 140 -2.13 -16.16 1.98
N SER A 141 -1.69 -15.23 1.14
CA SER A 141 -2.57 -14.51 0.21
C SER A 141 -3.26 -15.46 -0.77
N LEU A 142 -2.54 -16.44 -1.33
CA LEU A 142 -3.13 -17.45 -2.22
C LEU A 142 -4.15 -18.35 -1.50
N ALA A 143 -3.87 -18.75 -0.26
CA ALA A 143 -4.82 -19.52 0.54
C ALA A 143 -6.10 -18.70 0.82
N PHE A 144 -5.95 -17.45 1.21
CA PHE A 144 -7.06 -16.54 1.46
C PHE A 144 -7.90 -16.27 0.20
N TYR A 145 -7.26 -16.14 -0.96
CA TYR A 145 -7.96 -16.02 -2.23
C TYR A 145 -8.79 -17.26 -2.57
N ARG A 146 -8.26 -18.47 -2.33
CA ARG A 146 -9.02 -19.71 -2.54
C ARG A 146 -10.23 -19.82 -1.63
N GLU A 147 -10.12 -19.32 -0.40
CA GLU A 147 -11.18 -19.39 0.60
C GLU A 147 -12.27 -18.34 0.36
N THR A 148 -11.89 -17.11 0.03
CA THR A 148 -12.82 -15.96 0.06
C THR A 148 -13.06 -15.31 -1.31
N GLY A 149 -12.22 -15.61 -2.30
CA GLY A 149 -12.18 -14.90 -3.57
C GLY A 149 -11.56 -13.49 -3.51
N TYR A 150 -11.13 -13.01 -2.33
CA TYR A 150 -10.46 -11.72 -2.15
C TYR A 150 -8.94 -11.85 -2.14
N MET A 151 -8.24 -10.80 -2.56
CA MET A 151 -6.77 -10.82 -2.66
C MET A 151 -6.15 -9.49 -2.19
N PRO A 152 -5.24 -9.49 -1.19
CA PRO A 152 -4.48 -8.31 -0.80
C PRO A 152 -3.70 -7.71 -1.98
N ASP A 153 -3.54 -6.38 -2.00
CA ASP A 153 -2.68 -5.74 -3.01
C ASP A 153 -1.21 -5.79 -2.64
N LEU A 154 -0.53 -6.84 -3.07
CA LEU A 154 0.90 -7.01 -2.78
C LEU A 154 1.83 -6.22 -3.70
N TYR A 155 1.33 -5.58 -4.76
CA TYR A 155 2.18 -5.03 -5.82
C TYR A 155 2.17 -3.50 -5.84
N GLY A 156 0.99 -2.91 -5.68
CA GLY A 156 0.78 -1.46 -5.80
C GLY A 156 1.05 -0.90 -7.19
N LEU A 157 0.59 0.33 -7.42
CA LEU A 157 0.94 1.17 -8.56
C LEU A 157 1.45 2.50 -8.04
N SER A 158 2.75 2.76 -8.22
CA SER A 158 3.30 4.11 -8.13
C SER A 158 2.79 4.91 -9.33
N SER A 159 2.13 6.04 -9.08
CA SER A 159 1.77 6.98 -10.13
C SER A 159 2.28 8.38 -9.79
N SER A 160 2.91 8.99 -10.78
CA SER A 160 3.55 10.30 -10.75
C SER A 160 2.58 11.49 -10.80
N SER A 161 1.32 11.31 -11.23
CA SER A 161 0.37 12.44 -11.38
C SER A 161 -1.10 12.03 -11.20
N ARG A 162 -1.96 13.00 -10.87
CA ARG A 162 -3.43 12.80 -10.73
C ARG A 162 -4.08 12.42 -12.06
N GLU A 163 -3.62 13.01 -13.16
CA GLU A 163 -4.11 12.78 -14.53
C GLU A 163 -3.73 11.39 -15.05
N ASP A 164 -2.50 10.94 -14.81
CA ASP A 164 -2.08 9.57 -15.16
C ASP A 164 -2.95 8.53 -14.46
N ARG A 165 -3.45 8.82 -13.24
CA ARG A 165 -4.30 7.89 -12.48
C ARG A 165 -5.75 7.91 -12.93
N ALA A 166 -6.29 9.08 -13.26
CA ALA A 166 -7.63 9.21 -13.84
C ALA A 166 -7.72 8.48 -15.19
N ARG A 167 -6.63 8.49 -15.96
CA ARG A 167 -6.52 7.67 -17.17
C ARG A 167 -6.47 6.18 -16.81
N GLN A 168 -5.66 5.79 -15.82
CA GLN A 168 -5.50 4.40 -15.36
C GLN A 168 -6.74 3.78 -14.69
N SER A 169 -7.65 4.59 -14.12
CA SER A 169 -8.90 4.08 -13.53
C SER A 169 -9.98 3.77 -14.59
N THR A 170 -9.73 4.08 -15.86
CA THR A 170 -10.68 3.80 -16.95
C THR A 170 -10.67 2.34 -17.40
N LEU A 171 -11.87 1.83 -17.70
CA LEU A 171 -12.10 0.44 -18.12
C LEU A 171 -11.31 0.03 -19.37
N TRP A 172 -11.03 0.94 -20.29
CA TRP A 172 -10.28 0.62 -21.51
C TRP A 172 -8.79 0.42 -21.25
N MET A 173 -8.26 0.90 -20.11
CA MET A 173 -6.87 0.64 -19.70
C MET A 173 -6.68 -0.72 -19.03
N LEU A 174 -7.75 -1.49 -18.78
CA LEU A 174 -7.66 -2.81 -18.15
C LEU A 174 -6.61 -3.70 -18.85
N PRO A 175 -6.63 -3.90 -20.19
CA PRO A 175 -5.65 -4.76 -20.85
C PRO A 175 -4.21 -4.29 -20.64
N TRP A 176 -3.99 -2.97 -20.63
CA TRP A 176 -2.68 -2.37 -20.34
C TRP A 176 -2.24 -2.63 -18.89
N HIS A 177 -3.13 -2.46 -17.92
CA HIS A 177 -2.87 -2.80 -16.52
C HIS A 177 -2.52 -4.26 -16.36
N LEU A 178 -3.35 -5.16 -16.92
CA LEU A 178 -3.12 -6.60 -16.86
C LEU A 178 -1.76 -6.98 -17.48
N TRP A 179 -1.41 -6.39 -18.62
CA TRP A 179 -0.12 -6.61 -19.27
C TRP A 179 1.06 -6.06 -18.46
N THR A 180 0.98 -4.82 -17.97
CA THR A 180 2.07 -4.21 -17.19
C THR A 180 2.30 -4.91 -15.86
N PHE A 181 1.22 -5.32 -15.17
CA PHE A 181 1.31 -6.15 -13.98
C PHE A 181 1.97 -7.50 -14.29
N PHE A 182 1.57 -8.15 -15.37
CA PHE A 182 2.09 -9.47 -15.74
C PHE A 182 3.53 -9.44 -16.28
N ALA A 183 3.93 -8.41 -17.03
CA ALA A 183 5.22 -8.36 -17.72
C ALA A 183 6.30 -7.57 -16.98
N ARG A 184 5.95 -6.55 -16.18
CA ARG A 184 6.95 -5.59 -15.63
C ARG A 184 7.03 -5.54 -14.11
N ARG A 185 6.04 -6.07 -13.37
CA ARG A 185 6.04 -6.02 -11.90
C ARG A 185 6.18 -7.40 -11.31
N ASN A 186 7.01 -7.52 -10.27
CA ASN A 186 7.13 -8.70 -9.44
C ASN A 186 7.14 -8.29 -7.97
N ILE A 187 7.01 -9.27 -7.07
CA ILE A 187 6.90 -9.02 -5.63
C ILE A 187 8.11 -8.26 -5.04
N LEU A 188 9.30 -8.40 -5.62
CA LEU A 188 10.50 -7.67 -5.20
C LEU A 188 10.50 -6.20 -5.64
N ARG A 189 9.57 -5.82 -6.51
CA ARG A 189 9.35 -4.45 -7.00
C ARG A 189 8.02 -3.87 -6.51
N SER A 190 7.58 -4.30 -5.33
CA SER A 190 6.34 -3.82 -4.73
C SER A 190 6.50 -2.42 -4.12
N CYS A 191 5.50 -1.56 -4.33
CA CYS A 191 5.36 -0.27 -3.64
C CYS A 191 4.56 -0.42 -2.32
N ASN A 192 3.72 -1.45 -2.22
CA ASN A 192 2.82 -1.66 -1.08
C ASN A 192 3.46 -2.50 0.03
N LEU A 193 4.54 -3.21 -0.27
CA LEU A 193 5.36 -3.92 0.70
C LEU A 193 6.56 -3.06 1.07
N LEU A 194 6.76 -2.84 2.36
CA LEU A 194 7.94 -2.17 2.89
C LEU A 194 8.84 -3.18 3.61
N LEU A 195 10.16 -2.96 3.50
CA LEU A 195 11.19 -3.62 4.29
C LEU A 195 11.60 -2.72 5.45
N THR A 196 11.42 -3.16 6.69
CA THR A 196 11.91 -2.42 7.86
C THR A 196 13.42 -2.49 7.97
N ALA A 197 14.02 -1.52 8.67
CA ALA A 197 15.44 -1.51 8.94
C ALA A 197 15.93 -2.75 9.71
N ALA A 198 17.26 -2.93 9.73
CA ALA A 198 17.93 -3.90 10.56
C ALA A 198 17.61 -3.66 12.06
N PRO A 199 17.65 -4.71 12.91
CA PRO A 199 18.02 -6.10 12.59
C PRO A 199 16.87 -6.91 11.98
N GLU A 200 15.64 -6.44 12.14
CA GLU A 200 14.42 -7.24 11.97
C GLU A 200 14.10 -7.54 10.50
N HIS A 201 14.39 -6.60 9.59
CA HIS A 201 14.16 -6.75 8.14
C HIS A 201 12.77 -7.33 7.82
N ARG A 202 11.74 -6.79 8.47
CA ARG A 202 10.38 -7.29 8.33
C ARG A 202 9.79 -6.78 7.03
N VAL A 203 9.14 -7.67 6.29
CA VAL A 203 8.33 -7.31 5.13
C VAL A 203 6.90 -7.11 5.61
N ILE A 204 6.37 -5.90 5.43
CA ILE A 204 5.03 -5.49 5.89
C ILE A 204 4.20 -4.92 4.74
N LEU A 205 2.92 -5.29 4.68
CA LEU A 205 1.95 -4.67 3.78
C LEU A 205 1.38 -3.41 4.43
N VAL A 206 1.45 -2.29 3.73
CA VAL A 206 0.94 -0.99 4.22
C VAL A 206 -0.35 -0.54 3.56
N ASP A 207 -0.83 -1.27 2.55
CA ASP A 207 -2.05 -0.92 1.84
C ASP A 207 -3.07 -2.06 1.79
N TYR A 208 -4.28 -1.76 2.25
CA TYR A 208 -5.39 -2.72 2.40
C TYR A 208 -6.60 -2.37 1.55
N ASP A 209 -6.51 -1.31 0.75
CA ASP A 209 -7.65 -0.82 0.00
C ASP A 209 -8.08 -1.81 -1.09
N LEU A 210 -9.40 -1.93 -1.23
CA LEU A 210 -9.95 -2.56 -2.42
C LEU A 210 -9.96 -1.58 -3.56
N VAL A 211 -9.71 -2.13 -4.75
CA VAL A 211 -9.96 -1.40 -5.98
C VAL A 211 -11.49 -1.25 -6.12
N PRO A 212 -12.00 -0.02 -6.36
CA PRO A 212 -13.42 0.31 -6.43
C PRO A 212 -14.02 -0.15 -7.78
N TRP A 213 -13.80 -1.40 -8.16
CA TRP A 213 -14.29 -1.96 -9.40
C TRP A 213 -15.62 -2.71 -9.21
N PRO A 214 -16.48 -2.75 -10.25
CA PRO A 214 -17.61 -3.66 -10.31
C PRO A 214 -17.19 -5.10 -9.99
N SER A 215 -18.11 -5.86 -9.39
CA SER A 215 -17.83 -7.19 -8.81
C SER A 215 -17.15 -8.16 -9.80
N LEU A 216 -17.57 -8.18 -11.06
CA LEU A 216 -17.00 -9.04 -12.09
C LEU A 216 -15.54 -8.68 -12.39
N LEU A 217 -15.27 -7.39 -12.60
CA LEU A 217 -13.92 -6.89 -12.88
C LEU A 217 -13.01 -7.09 -11.69
N ARG A 218 -13.53 -6.89 -10.47
CA ARG A 218 -12.79 -7.16 -9.24
C ARG A 218 -12.40 -8.63 -9.12
N ARG A 219 -13.28 -9.58 -9.50
CA ARG A 219 -12.94 -11.01 -9.53
C ARG A 219 -11.84 -11.31 -10.56
N ILE A 220 -11.95 -10.79 -11.77
CA ILE A 220 -10.92 -10.94 -12.81
C ILE A 220 -9.58 -10.38 -12.31
N TYR A 221 -9.62 -9.22 -11.68
CA TYR A 221 -8.45 -8.56 -11.12
C TYR A 221 -7.76 -9.40 -10.03
N PHE A 222 -8.53 -9.95 -9.10
CA PHE A 222 -8.00 -10.84 -8.05
C PHE A 222 -7.45 -12.14 -8.62
N ALA A 223 -8.11 -12.73 -9.63
CA ALA A 223 -7.59 -13.91 -10.32
C ALA A 223 -6.21 -13.64 -10.94
N ILE A 224 -6.02 -12.48 -11.55
CA ILE A 224 -4.73 -12.10 -12.15
C ILE A 224 -3.67 -11.88 -11.08
N ARG A 225 -3.99 -11.22 -9.97
CA ARG A 225 -3.08 -11.11 -8.82
C ARG A 225 -2.69 -12.48 -8.25
N ALA A 226 -3.61 -13.44 -8.22
CA ALA A 226 -3.33 -14.80 -7.79
C ALA A 226 -2.36 -15.50 -8.75
N LEU A 227 -2.53 -15.35 -10.07
CA LEU A 227 -1.58 -15.86 -11.07
C LEU A 227 -0.18 -15.23 -10.91
N MET A 228 -0.11 -13.93 -10.64
CA MET A 228 1.16 -13.25 -10.37
C MET A 228 1.82 -13.78 -9.10
N CYS A 229 1.05 -14.05 -8.05
CA CYS A 229 1.59 -14.63 -6.82
C CYS A 229 2.20 -16.02 -7.04
N TRP A 230 1.57 -16.83 -7.91
CA TRP A 230 2.15 -18.11 -8.33
C TRP A 230 3.47 -17.94 -9.09
N ARG A 231 3.52 -17.01 -10.05
CA ARG A 231 4.76 -16.68 -10.78
C ARG A 231 5.86 -16.24 -9.83
N ASP A 232 5.53 -15.37 -8.87
CA ASP A 232 6.51 -14.77 -7.96
C ASP A 232 6.96 -15.74 -6.86
N HIS A 233 6.15 -16.73 -6.55
CA HIS A 233 6.58 -17.84 -5.71
C HIS A 233 7.82 -18.54 -6.30
N LEU A 234 7.86 -18.75 -7.63
CA LEU A 234 9.04 -19.31 -8.30
C LEU A 234 10.25 -18.36 -8.24
N LEU A 235 10.01 -17.06 -8.37
CA LEU A 235 11.06 -16.04 -8.29
C LEU A 235 11.69 -15.98 -6.90
N VAL A 236 10.87 -16.02 -5.84
CA VAL A 236 11.35 -16.04 -4.45
C VAL A 236 12.11 -17.34 -4.13
N VAL A 237 11.65 -18.49 -4.65
CA VAL A 237 12.39 -19.76 -4.53
C VAL A 237 13.76 -19.68 -5.23
N ARG A 238 13.87 -19.00 -6.38
CA ARG A 238 15.17 -18.78 -7.04
C ARG A 238 16.09 -17.89 -6.22
N MET A 239 15.56 -16.81 -5.65
CA MET A 239 16.29 -15.91 -4.75
C MET A 239 16.87 -16.67 -3.55
N HIS A 240 16.09 -17.58 -2.96
CA HIS A 240 16.53 -18.45 -1.86
C HIS A 240 17.60 -19.47 -2.30
N ARG A 241 17.49 -20.06 -3.50
CA ARG A 241 18.41 -21.12 -3.94
C ARG A 241 19.75 -20.63 -4.48
N HIS A 242 19.81 -19.43 -5.05
CA HIS A 242 20.99 -18.98 -5.81
C HIS A 242 21.58 -17.67 -5.30
N GLY A 243 20.98 -17.01 -4.31
CA GLY A 243 21.40 -15.68 -3.83
C GLY A 243 21.29 -14.55 -4.89
N ARG A 244 20.87 -14.87 -6.12
CA ARG A 244 20.72 -13.96 -7.25
C ARG A 244 19.25 -13.58 -7.41
N THR A 245 18.97 -12.28 -7.39
CA THR A 245 17.70 -11.71 -7.84
C THR A 245 17.76 -11.57 -9.36
N SER A 246 16.93 -12.30 -10.11
CA SER A 246 16.83 -12.09 -11.56
C SER A 246 16.27 -10.70 -11.82
N GLY A 247 17.05 -9.82 -12.48
CA GLY A 247 16.63 -8.45 -12.83
C GLY A 247 17.53 -7.31 -12.32
N GLN A 248 18.82 -7.59 -12.13
CA GLN A 248 19.87 -6.62 -12.46
C GLN A 248 20.49 -7.04 -13.80
#